data_AF-A0A0B2VTR8-F1
#
_entry.id   AF-A0A0B2VTR8-F1
#
_cell.length_a   1.000
_cell.length_b   1.000
_cell.length_c   1.000
_cell.angle_alpha   90.00
_cell.angle_beta   90.00
_cell.angle_gamma   90.00
#
_symmetry.space_group_name_H-M   'P 1'
#
loop_
_entity.id
_entity.type
_entity.pdbx_description
1 polymer ?
#
loop_
_entity_poly.entity_id
_entity_poly.type
_entity_poly.pdbx_seq_one_letter_code
_entity_poly.pdbx_strand_id
1 'polypeptide(L)'
;MLCLGILLGHILKGRSSAVSLFVYTEENEQYMREGSIGSRAQLLAAKALKKLSWRFHTKYLMWFQRHEEPKQITDDYEQGTYVYFDFEKWSQRKKEQFTFEYRYLEDKDFD
;
A
#
# COMPACT_ATOMS: atom_id res chain seq x y z
N MET A 1 -22.73 -8.09 -7.57
CA MET A 1 -22.62 -6.80 -8.29
C MET A 1 -23.12 -5.66 -7.42
N LEU A 2 -22.36 -5.28 -6.40
CA LEU A 2 -22.65 -4.12 -5.56
C LEU A 2 -21.33 -3.52 -5.09
N CYS A 3 -21.28 -2.19 -5.07
CA CYS A 3 -20.25 -1.34 -4.46
C CYS A 3 -19.02 -0.93 -5.30
N LEU A 4 -19.22 -0.61 -6.59
CA LEU A 4 -18.35 0.37 -7.28
C LEU A 4 -18.81 1.84 -7.11
N GLY A 5 -19.96 2.08 -6.45
CA GLY A 5 -20.69 3.36 -6.52
C GLY A 5 -20.55 4.36 -5.37
N ILE A 6 -19.93 4.03 -4.22
CA ILE A 6 -19.92 4.95 -3.06
C ILE A 6 -18.53 5.48 -2.69
N LEU A 7 -17.46 4.86 -3.19
CA LEU A 7 -16.12 5.18 -2.70
C LEU A 7 -15.42 6.31 -3.47
N LEU A 8 -16.07 6.96 -4.45
CA LEU A 8 -15.55 8.16 -5.15
C LEU A 8 -15.88 9.49 -4.45
N GLY A 9 -16.96 9.55 -3.65
CA GLY A 9 -17.45 10.79 -3.04
C GLY A 9 -16.62 11.32 -1.87
N HIS A 10 -15.75 10.50 -1.27
CA HIS A 10 -14.87 10.88 -0.16
C HIS A 10 -13.39 10.97 -0.53
N ILE A 11 -13.04 10.78 -1.81
CA ILE A 11 -11.64 10.77 -2.29
C ILE A 11 -10.99 12.16 -2.26
N LEU A 12 -11.77 13.25 -2.16
CA LEU A 12 -11.24 14.62 -2.18
C LEU A 12 -11.24 15.33 -0.82
N LYS A 13 -11.69 14.67 0.26
CA LYS A 13 -11.58 15.22 1.63
C LYS A 13 -10.45 14.56 2.41
N GLY A 14 -9.21 14.74 1.91
CA GLY A 14 -8.01 14.77 2.74
C GLY A 14 -7.65 13.53 3.57
N ARG A 15 -8.16 12.33 3.26
CA ARG A 15 -7.79 11.10 3.99
C ARG A 15 -7.21 10.06 3.03
N SER A 16 -5.87 10.02 3.02
CA SER A 16 -4.97 9.14 2.24
C SER A 16 -5.35 7.64 2.24
N SER A 17 -6.12 7.18 3.22
CA SER A 17 -6.37 5.76 3.49
C SER A 17 -7.34 5.04 2.54
N ALA A 18 -8.22 5.77 1.84
CA ALA A 18 -9.24 5.14 0.98
C ALA A 18 -8.65 4.46 -0.27
N VAL A 19 -7.52 4.96 -0.80
CA VAL A 19 -6.89 4.40 -2.00
C VAL A 19 -6.25 3.04 -1.71
N SER A 20 -5.67 2.85 -0.52
CA SER A 20 -5.13 1.55 -0.10
C SER A 20 -6.22 0.48 -0.12
N LEU A 21 -7.42 0.83 0.36
CA LEU A 21 -8.54 -0.09 0.45
C LEU A 21 -9.07 -0.56 -0.91
N PHE A 22 -9.09 0.30 -1.93
CA PHE A 22 -9.43 -0.12 -3.31
C PHE A 22 -8.48 -1.20 -3.84
N VAL A 23 -7.25 -1.27 -3.33
CA VAL A 23 -6.25 -2.27 -3.73
C VAL A 23 -6.34 -3.56 -2.89
N TYR A 24 -7.14 -3.60 -1.82
CA TYR A 24 -7.29 -4.76 -0.92
C TYR A 24 -8.75 -5.25 -0.79
N THR A 25 -9.46 -5.41 -1.91
CA THR A 25 -10.71 -6.19 -1.89
C THR A 25 -10.39 -7.69 -1.88
N GLU A 26 -11.31 -8.57 -1.44
CA GLU A 26 -11.11 -10.03 -1.42
C GLU A 26 -10.73 -10.60 -2.80
N GLU A 27 -11.25 -10.01 -3.88
CA GLU A 27 -10.87 -10.32 -5.26
C GLU A 27 -9.38 -10.02 -5.55
N ASN A 28 -8.75 -9.13 -4.78
CA ASN A 28 -7.35 -8.75 -4.93
C ASN A 28 -6.40 -9.66 -4.14
N GLU A 29 -6.83 -10.37 -3.09
CA GLU A 29 -5.94 -11.27 -2.33
C GLU A 29 -5.42 -12.44 -3.18
N GLN A 30 -6.31 -13.06 -3.94
CA GLN A 30 -5.94 -14.15 -4.86
C GLN A 30 -5.03 -13.63 -5.99
N TYR A 31 -5.23 -12.38 -6.38
CA TYR A 31 -4.55 -11.74 -7.49
C TYR A 31 -3.14 -11.26 -7.17
N MET A 32 -2.94 -10.69 -5.98
CA MET A 32 -1.63 -10.27 -5.46
C MET A 32 -0.70 -11.47 -5.21
N ARG A 33 -1.25 -12.69 -5.17
CA ARG A 33 -0.49 -13.94 -5.12
C ARG A 33 -0.09 -14.47 -6.51
N GLU A 34 -0.86 -14.17 -7.56
CA GLU A 34 -0.70 -14.77 -8.89
C GLU A 34 -0.09 -13.84 -9.95
N GLY A 35 0.17 -12.57 -9.64
CA GLY A 35 1.00 -11.68 -10.49
C GLY A 35 0.45 -11.41 -11.90
N SER A 36 -0.86 -11.60 -12.13
CA SER A 36 -1.49 -11.33 -13.42
C SER A 36 -1.85 -9.83 -13.58
N ILE A 37 -2.17 -9.36 -14.79
CA ILE A 37 -2.38 -7.94 -15.15
C ILE A 37 -3.67 -7.34 -14.57
N GLY A 38 -3.57 -6.62 -13.46
CA GLY A 38 -4.73 -6.05 -12.76
C GLY A 38 -5.65 -5.22 -13.65
N SER A 39 -6.94 -5.13 -13.29
CA SER A 39 -7.88 -4.27 -13.99
C SER A 39 -7.31 -2.85 -14.15
N ARG A 40 -7.64 -2.13 -15.23
CA ARG A 40 -7.13 -0.77 -15.48
C ARG A 40 -7.29 0.15 -14.27
N ALA A 41 -8.34 -0.03 -13.47
CA ALA A 41 -8.57 0.71 -12.24
C ALA A 41 -7.52 0.43 -11.15
N GLN A 42 -7.10 -0.83 -10.98
CA GLN A 42 -6.07 -1.23 -10.02
C GLN A 42 -4.70 -0.66 -10.38
N LEU A 43 -4.31 -0.72 -11.66
CA LEU A 43 -3.07 -0.11 -12.14
C LEU A 43 -3.05 1.40 -11.85
N LEU A 44 -4.19 2.07 -12.07
CA LEU A 44 -4.33 3.50 -11.76
C LEU A 44 -4.28 3.77 -10.26
N ALA A 45 -4.89 2.93 -9.43
CA ALA A 45 -4.85 3.03 -7.97
C ALA A 45 -3.42 2.82 -7.42
N ALA A 46 -2.71 1.78 -7.87
CA ALA A 46 -1.31 1.53 -7.51
C ALA A 46 -0.41 2.69 -7.95
N LYS A 47 -0.59 3.21 -9.17
CA LYS A 47 0.13 4.41 -9.64
C LYS A 47 -0.17 5.63 -8.78
N ALA A 48 -1.42 5.83 -8.34
CA ALA A 48 -1.79 6.92 -7.44
C ALA A 48 -1.14 6.77 -6.06
N LEU A 49 -1.11 5.56 -5.49
CA LEU A 49 -0.44 5.26 -4.22
C LEU A 49 1.06 5.53 -4.30
N LYS A 50 1.73 5.05 -5.35
CA LYS A 50 3.17 5.31 -5.57
C LYS A 50 3.50 6.81 -5.65
N LYS A 51 2.65 7.59 -6.34
CA LYS A 51 2.74 9.07 -6.42
C LYS A 51 2.56 9.75 -5.06
N LEU A 52 1.82 9.13 -4.15
CA LEU A 52 1.62 9.59 -2.77
C LEU A 52 2.66 8.98 -1.80
N SER A 53 3.77 8.47 -2.31
CA SER A 53 4.87 7.88 -1.51
C SER A 53 4.45 6.65 -0.69
N TRP A 54 3.42 5.93 -1.11
CA TRP A 54 3.14 4.59 -0.61
C TRP A 54 4.00 3.57 -1.35
N ARG A 55 4.42 2.53 -0.64
CA ARG A 55 5.20 1.39 -1.15
C ARG A 55 4.54 0.09 -0.73
N PHE A 56 4.39 -0.82 -1.68
CA PHE A 56 3.87 -2.14 -1.39
C PHE A 56 4.97 -3.05 -0.85
N HIS A 57 4.66 -3.76 0.24
CA HIS A 57 5.56 -4.71 0.87
C HIS A 57 5.11 -6.14 0.55
N THR A 58 5.85 -6.84 -0.30
CA THR A 58 5.45 -8.14 -0.88
C THR A 58 5.25 -9.25 0.15
N LYS A 59 6.04 -9.27 1.24
CA LYS A 59 5.84 -10.24 2.34
C LYS A 59 4.57 -10.01 3.16
N TYR A 60 4.28 -8.76 3.51
CA TYR A 60 3.10 -8.44 4.32
C TYR A 60 1.84 -8.31 3.47
N LEU A 61 1.99 -8.18 2.15
CA LEU A 61 0.92 -7.78 1.25
C LEU A 61 0.21 -6.56 1.84
N MET A 62 0.97 -5.50 2.13
CA MET A 62 0.48 -4.28 2.75
C MET A 62 1.13 -3.04 2.11
N TRP A 63 0.36 -1.95 1.96
CA TRP A 63 0.90 -0.65 1.59
C TRP A 63 1.41 0.06 2.84
N PHE A 64 2.65 0.53 2.78
CA PHE A 64 3.29 1.32 3.83
C PHE A 64 3.67 2.70 3.29
N GLN A 65 3.57 3.71 4.15
CA GLN A 65 4.06 5.06 3.89
C GLN A 65 4.91 5.51 5.07
N ARG A 66 6.03 6.17 4.80
CA ARG A 66 6.87 6.76 5.85
C ARG A 66 6.05 7.83 6.60
N HIS A 67 5.99 7.73 7.92
CA HIS A 67 5.35 8.76 8.74
C HIS A 67 6.28 9.97 8.93
N GLU A 68 7.57 9.71 9.03
CA GLU A 68 8.66 10.65 9.22
C GLU A 68 9.91 10.11 8.51
N GLU A 69 11.01 10.87 8.50
CA GLU A 69 12.27 10.40 7.94
C GLU A 69 12.76 9.15 8.69
N PRO A 70 13.19 8.07 7.99
CA PRO A 70 13.69 6.87 8.65
C PRO A 70 14.89 7.19 9.53
N LYS A 71 14.95 6.54 10.70
CA LYS A 71 16.07 6.70 11.66
C LYS A 71 17.34 6.04 11.16
N GLN A 72 17.22 5.04 10.29
CA GLN A 72 18.34 4.35 9.66
C GLN A 72 17.98 4.01 8.22
N ILE A 73 18.92 4.22 7.32
CA ILE A 73 18.84 3.84 5.91
C ILE A 73 20.16 3.13 5.57
N THR A 74 20.06 2.00 4.89
CA THR A 74 21.18 1.19 4.40
C THR A 74 20.86 0.74 2.98
N ASP A 75 21.78 0.06 2.30
CA ASP A 75 21.53 -0.46 0.95
C ASP A 75 20.48 -1.61 0.93
N ASP A 76 20.26 -2.26 2.08
CA ASP A 76 19.39 -3.43 2.18
C ASP A 76 18.01 -3.13 2.79
N TYR A 77 17.94 -2.11 3.67
CA TYR A 77 16.73 -1.77 4.40
C TYR A 77 16.72 -0.32 4.90
N GLU A 78 15.53 0.12 5.29
CA GLU A 78 15.33 1.31 6.10
C GLU A 78 14.52 0.99 7.36
N GLN A 79 14.80 1.68 8.45
CA GLN A 79 14.07 1.53 9.70
C GLN A 79 13.51 2.87 10.15
N GLY A 80 12.22 2.90 10.49
CA GLY A 80 11.55 4.13 10.91
C GLY A 80 10.11 3.92 11.35
N THR A 81 9.37 5.01 11.44
CA THR A 81 7.95 4.98 11.75
C THR A 81 7.13 4.97 10.46
N TYR A 82 6.26 3.98 10.30
CA TYR A 82 5.42 3.82 9.11
C TYR A 82 3.95 3.86 9.45
N VAL A 83 3.14 4.31 8.49
CA VAL A 83 1.70 4.15 8.51
C VAL A 83 1.28 3.05 7.54
N TYR A 84 0.29 2.28 7.94
CA TYR A 84 -0.37 1.27 7.11
C TYR A 84 -1.86 1.22 7.45
N PHE A 85 -2.64 0.53 6.62
CA PHE A 85 -4.06 0.32 6.90
C PHE A 85 -4.27 -1.10 7.42
N ASP A 86 -4.89 -1.22 8.59
CA ASP A 86 -5.27 -2.48 9.21
C ASP A 86 -6.71 -2.80 8.79
N PHE A 87 -6.88 -3.85 7.97
CA PHE A 87 -8.16 -4.25 7.40
C PHE A 87 -9.07 -4.89 8.44
N GLU A 88 -8.52 -5.67 9.38
CA GLU A 88 -9.30 -6.29 10.45
C GLU A 88 -9.94 -5.24 11.35
N LYS A 89 -9.21 -4.15 11.63
CA LYS A 89 -9.67 -3.05 12.49
C LYS A 89 -10.24 -1.87 11.73
N TRP A 90 -10.26 -1.93 10.40
CA TRP A 90 -10.69 -0.87 9.50
C TRP A 90 -10.12 0.52 9.86
N SER A 91 -8.84 0.59 10.19
CA SER A 91 -8.21 1.82 10.69
C SER A 91 -6.77 1.98 10.23
N GLN A 92 -6.33 3.24 10.09
CA GLN A 92 -4.92 3.53 9.86
C GLN A 92 -4.15 3.34 11.16
N ARG A 93 -3.03 2.60 11.07
CA ARG A 93 -2.16 2.30 12.20
C ARG A 93 -0.78 2.88 11.95
N LYS A 94 -0.07 3.17 13.05
CA LYS A 94 1.35 3.53 13.04
C LYS A 94 2.15 2.35 13.56
N LYS A 95 3.28 2.06 12.92
CA LYS A 95 4.24 1.05 13.33
C LYS A 95 5.59 1.74 13.51
N GLU A 96 6.01 1.87 14.76
CA GLU A 96 7.30 2.43 15.12
C GLU A 96 8.40 1.38 14.94
N GLN A 97 9.62 1.83 14.67
CA GLN A 97 10.81 0.97 14.52
C GLN A 97 10.59 -0.17 13.53
N PHE A 98 9.79 0.06 12.49
CA PHE A 98 9.56 -0.92 11.44
C PHE A 98 10.75 -0.92 10.49
N THR A 99 11.34 -2.10 10.30
CA THR A 99 12.36 -2.36 9.29
C THR A 99 11.67 -2.75 7.98
N PHE A 100 11.73 -1.86 6.99
CA PHE A 100 11.34 -2.16 5.62
C PHE A 100 12.57 -2.68 4.88
N GLU A 101 12.64 -3.99 4.67
CA GLU A 101 13.71 -4.61 3.87
C GLU A 101 13.40 -4.44 2.37
N TYR A 102 14.34 -3.88 1.61
CA TYR A 102 14.11 -3.59 0.19
C TYR A 102 13.95 -4.84 -0.67
N ARG A 103 14.37 -6.03 -0.21
CA ARG A 103 14.05 -7.31 -0.87
C ARG A 103 12.54 -7.59 -0.95
N TYR A 104 11.73 -6.91 -0.15
CA TYR A 104 10.28 -7.01 -0.17
C TYR A 104 9.60 -5.81 -0.82
N LEU A 105 10.37 -4.92 -1.47
CA LEU A 105 9.81 -3.83 -2.25
C LEU A 105 9.41 -4.36 -3.64
N GLU A 106 8.18 -4.10 -4.05
CA GLU A 106 7.60 -4.59 -5.32
C GLU A 106 8.39 -4.21 -6.59
N ASP A 107 9.21 -3.16 -6.54
CA ASP A 107 9.90 -2.59 -7.70
C ASP A 107 11.31 -3.18 -7.93
N LYS A 108 11.75 -4.19 -7.16
CA LYS A 108 13.08 -4.82 -7.39
C LYS A 108 13.15 -5.72 -8.63
N ASP A 109 12.03 -6.12 -9.20
CA ASP A 109 11.98 -7.12 -10.28
C ASP A 109 11.84 -6.50 -11.69
N PHE A 110 12.03 -5.18 -11.86
CA PHE A 110 11.77 -4.47 -13.13
C PHE A 110 12.99 -3.72 -13.74
N ASP A 111 14.22 -4.16 -13.47
CA ASP A 111 15.42 -3.74 -14.23
C ASP A 111 15.87 -4.78 -15.25
#